data_AF-A0A8S0QCE7-F1
#
_entry.id   AF-A0A8S0QCE7-F1
#
_cell.length_a   1.000
_cell.length_b   1.000
_cell.length_c   1.000
_cell.angle_alpha   90.00
_cell.angle_beta   90.00
_cell.angle_gamma   90.00
#
_symmetry.space_group_name_H-M   'P 1'
#
loop_
_entity.id
_entity.type
_entity.pdbx_description
1 polymer ?
#
loop_
_entity_poly.entity_id
_entity_poly.type
_entity_poly.pdbx_seq_one_letter_code
_entity_poly.pdbx_strand_id
1 'polypeptide(L)'
;MYTILIVGGRLSFEALTPIHNWLNSTTYAPSLKESLVDANNRFFTIIPSICLHVIKDEEDFLKVQMLEAPQDIEIASRVVGFDMNNDESIDEKYKKQICHVSPLSHDSEDYRPIEKYIRTTHVPSHTERALELEKGSEFNKDASYQVKLKNKMPLRHFDCT
;
A
#
# COMPACT_ATOMS: atom_id res chain seq x y z
N MET A 1 9.79 -19.24 10.00
CA MET A 1 10.31 -17.89 9.67
C MET A 1 9.23 -17.04 9.00
N TYR A 2 8.50 -17.56 7.99
CA TYR A 2 7.38 -16.85 7.33
C TYR A 2 6.19 -16.47 8.24
N THR A 3 5.87 -17.29 9.25
CA THR A 3 4.75 -17.01 10.17
C THR A 3 4.94 -15.75 11.03
N ILE A 4 6.19 -15.34 11.28
CA ILE A 4 6.49 -14.16 12.12
C ILE A 4 6.21 -12.86 11.36
N LEU A 5 6.40 -12.84 10.04
CA LEU A 5 6.13 -11.66 9.20
C LEU A 5 4.62 -11.42 9.04
N ILE A 6 3.82 -12.50 8.96
CA ILE A 6 2.39 -12.41 8.66
C ILE A 6 1.57 -11.91 9.86
N VAL A 7 1.98 -12.15 11.11
CA VAL A 7 1.22 -11.67 12.29
C VAL A 7 1.63 -10.24 12.71
N GLY A 8 2.77 -9.75 12.20
CA GLY A 8 3.39 -8.51 12.65
C GLY A 8 2.71 -7.23 12.17
N GLY A 9 2.03 -7.25 11.02
CA GLY A 9 1.46 -6.03 10.40
C GLY A 9 0.46 -5.31 11.32
N ARG A 10 -0.60 -5.98 11.76
CA ARG A 10 -1.65 -5.34 12.58
C ARG A 10 -1.15 -4.84 13.95
N LEU A 11 -0.35 -5.67 14.63
CA LEU A 11 0.20 -5.33 15.94
C LEU A 11 1.23 -4.20 15.84
N SER A 12 1.93 -4.09 14.71
CA SER A 12 2.88 -3.01 14.49
C SER A 12 2.21 -1.65 14.29
N PHE A 13 1.10 -1.57 13.57
CA PHE A 13 0.32 -0.32 13.44
C PHE A 13 -0.26 0.14 14.78
N GLU A 14 -0.69 -0.79 15.64
CA GLU A 14 -1.12 -0.47 17.00
C GLU A 14 0.02 0.13 17.84
N ALA A 15 1.24 -0.40 17.70
CA ALA A 15 2.44 0.12 18.36
C ALA A 15 2.88 1.50 17.86
N LEU A 16 2.45 1.93 16.67
CA LEU A 16 2.74 3.27 16.10
C LEU A 16 1.82 4.37 16.62
N THR A 17 0.62 4.04 17.07
CA THR A 17 -0.37 5.03 17.53
C THR A 17 0.16 5.88 18.70
N PRO A 18 0.80 5.30 19.75
CA PRO A 18 1.42 6.09 20.82
C PRO A 18 2.54 7.01 20.32
N ILE A 19 3.32 6.57 19.32
CA ILE A 19 4.44 7.33 18.74
C ILE A 19 3.89 8.55 17.98
N HIS A 20 2.84 8.37 17.18
CA HIS A 20 2.17 9.46 16.46
C HIS A 20 1.55 10.48 17.42
N ASN A 21 0.85 10.02 18.46
CA ASN A 21 0.26 10.92 19.46
C ASN A 21 1.32 11.72 20.21
N TRP A 22 2.49 11.12 20.46
CA TRP A 22 3.61 11.82 21.07
C TRP A 22 4.18 12.92 20.17
N LEU A 23 4.43 12.63 18.89
CA LEU A 23 4.97 13.60 17.93
C LEU A 23 4.07 14.83 17.78
N ASN A 24 2.75 14.63 17.83
CA ASN A 24 1.78 15.72 17.77
C ASN A 24 1.59 16.47 19.10
N SER A 25 2.10 15.95 20.22
CA SER A 25 1.95 16.56 21.53
C SER A 25 3.03 17.64 21.75
N THR A 26 2.63 18.89 21.94
CA THR A 26 3.53 20.02 22.21
C THR A 26 4.03 20.08 23.67
N THR A 27 3.65 19.11 24.50
CA THR A 27 3.90 19.12 25.94
C THR A 27 5.03 18.15 26.31
N TYR A 28 6.19 18.68 26.69
CA TYR A 28 7.32 17.88 27.14
C TYR A 28 7.09 17.36 28.58
N ALA A 29 6.66 16.11 28.72
CA ALA A 29 6.58 15.42 30.02
C ALA A 29 7.58 14.24 30.07
N PRO A 30 8.32 14.05 31.17
CA PRO A 30 9.28 12.94 31.31
C PRO A 30 8.65 11.55 31.13
N SER A 31 7.41 11.37 31.60
CA SER A 31 6.63 10.13 31.44
C SER A 31 6.34 9.79 29.98
N LEU A 32 6.25 10.80 29.11
CA LEU A 32 6.03 10.60 27.68
C LEU A 32 7.28 10.05 26.98
N LYS A 33 8.48 10.38 27.47
CA LYS A 33 9.74 9.84 26.92
C LYS A 33 9.91 8.36 27.21
N GLU A 34 9.58 7.92 28.42
CA GLU A 34 9.60 6.49 28.76
C GLU A 34 8.57 5.71 27.93
N SER A 35 7.37 6.28 27.75
CA SER A 35 6.33 5.70 26.89
C SER A 35 6.77 5.61 25.42
N LEU A 36 7.52 6.59 24.91
CA LEU A 36 8.04 6.58 23.53
C LEU A 36 9.08 5.48 23.32
N VAL A 37 9.98 5.28 24.30
CA VAL A 37 11.00 4.23 24.25
C VAL A 37 10.37 2.85 24.30
N ASP A 38 9.38 2.64 25.18
CA ASP A 38 8.62 1.39 25.25
C ASP A 38 7.87 1.10 23.93
N ALA A 39 7.19 2.10 23.36
CA ALA A 39 6.48 1.96 22.09
C ALA A 39 7.43 1.60 20.93
N ASN A 40 8.60 2.26 20.82
CA ASN A 40 9.62 1.93 19.83
C ASN A 40 10.14 0.49 20.01
N ASN A 41 10.46 0.09 21.24
CA ASN A 41 10.95 -1.26 21.51
C ASN A 41 9.91 -2.33 21.16
N ARG A 42 8.63 -2.11 21.47
CA ARG A 42 7.54 -3.01 21.08
C ARG A 42 7.43 -3.11 19.56
N PHE A 43 7.49 -1.99 18.86
CA PHE A 43 7.42 -1.94 17.41
C PHE A 43 8.53 -2.76 16.73
N PHE A 44 9.81 -2.54 17.11
CA PHE A 44 10.94 -3.28 16.55
C PHE A 44 11.06 -4.73 17.03
N THR A 45 10.34 -5.10 18.09
CA THR A 45 10.19 -6.51 18.49
C THR A 45 9.22 -7.24 17.57
N ILE A 46 8.19 -6.55 17.07
CA ILE A 46 7.14 -7.12 16.22
C ILE A 46 7.61 -7.23 14.77
N ILE A 47 8.29 -6.20 14.26
CA ILE A 47 8.83 -6.21 12.90
C ILE A 47 10.34 -6.40 12.98
N PRO A 48 10.87 -7.54 12.50
CA PRO A 48 12.30 -7.73 12.40
C PRO A 48 12.86 -6.75 11.34
N SER A 49 13.28 -5.57 11.79
CA SER A 49 14.01 -4.60 10.98
C SER A 49 15.51 -4.86 11.11
N ILE A 50 16.24 -4.74 10.00
CA ILE A 50 17.70 -4.78 9.96
C ILE A 50 18.31 -3.49 10.55
N CYS A 51 17.51 -2.41 10.63
CA CYS A 51 17.88 -1.13 11.20
C CYS A 51 17.04 -0.83 12.43
N LEU A 52 17.64 -1.03 13.61
CA LEU A 52 17.16 -0.54 14.90
C LEU A 52 17.47 0.96 15.01
N HIS A 53 16.59 1.80 14.47
CA HIS A 53 16.66 3.26 14.66
C HIS A 53 15.42 3.70 15.42
N VAL A 54 15.61 4.47 16.51
CA VAL A 54 14.48 4.98 17.30
C VAL A 54 13.76 6.03 16.48
N ILE A 55 12.45 5.88 16.31
CA ILE A 55 11.58 6.86 15.66
C ILE A 55 11.50 8.08 16.58
N LYS A 56 12.12 9.20 16.17
CA LYS A 56 12.27 10.41 17.00
C LYS A 56 11.54 11.62 16.44
N ASP A 57 11.25 11.62 15.15
CA ASP A 57 10.64 12.74 14.44
C ASP A 57 9.65 12.26 13.38
N GLU A 58 8.92 13.21 12.81
CA GLU A 58 7.93 12.98 11.75
C GLU A 58 8.55 12.35 10.50
N GLU A 59 9.82 12.62 10.19
CA GLU A 59 10.49 12.06 9.02
C GLU A 59 10.76 10.56 9.21
N ASP A 60 11.18 10.16 10.41
CA ASP A 60 11.32 8.77 10.79
C ASP A 60 9.96 8.05 10.87
N PHE A 61 8.90 8.75 11.27
CA PHE A 61 7.55 8.18 11.29
C PHE A 61 7.02 7.92 9.88
N LEU A 62 7.26 8.83 8.93
CA LEU A 62 6.90 8.65 7.51
C LEU A 62 7.63 7.45 6.89
N LYS A 63 8.89 7.20 7.26
CA LYS A 63 9.63 5.99 6.83
C LYS A 63 8.98 4.70 7.34
N VAL A 64 8.19 4.77 8.40
CA VAL A 64 7.51 3.64 9.01
C VAL A 64 6.10 3.43 8.41
N GLN A 65 5.55 4.40 7.69
CA GLN A 65 4.40 4.16 6.79
C GLN A 65 4.72 3.15 5.67
N MET A 66 5.99 2.79 5.47
CA MET A 66 6.41 1.69 4.60
C MET A 66 5.89 0.30 5.05
N LEU A 67 5.11 0.21 6.12
CA LEU A 67 4.42 -1.02 6.54
C LEU A 67 3.13 -1.34 5.80
N GLU A 68 2.63 -0.42 4.98
CA GLU A 68 1.51 -0.69 4.07
C GLU A 68 1.85 -1.86 3.12
N ALA A 69 3.06 -1.86 2.53
CA ALA A 69 3.49 -2.92 1.62
C ALA A 69 3.58 -4.32 2.30
N PRO A 70 4.23 -4.48 3.47
CA PRO A 70 4.18 -5.74 4.23
C PRO A 70 2.75 -6.22 4.56
N GLN A 71 1.84 -5.30 4.89
CA GLN A 71 0.45 -5.65 5.15
C GLN A 71 -0.27 -6.10 3.87
N ASP A 72 -0.06 -5.42 2.75
CA ASP A 72 -0.63 -5.82 1.46
C ASP A 72 -0.12 -7.20 1.02
N ILE A 73 1.18 -7.47 1.23
CA ILE A 73 1.77 -8.79 0.99
C ILE A 73 1.10 -9.85 1.88
N GLU A 74 0.86 -9.53 3.15
CA GLU A 74 0.14 -10.43 4.06
C GLU A 74 -1.26 -10.75 3.54
N ILE A 75 -2.02 -9.74 3.13
CA ILE A 75 -3.36 -9.90 2.58
C ILE A 75 -3.31 -10.72 1.29
N ALA A 76 -2.42 -10.37 0.36
CA ALA A 76 -2.22 -11.08 -0.89
C ALA A 76 -1.83 -12.54 -0.65
N SER A 77 -1.01 -12.82 0.36
CA SER A 77 -0.59 -14.17 0.73
C SER A 77 -1.76 -15.06 1.14
N ARG A 78 -2.75 -14.50 1.83
CA ARG A 78 -3.98 -15.20 2.22
C ARG A 78 -4.89 -15.43 1.02
N VAL A 79 -4.93 -14.50 0.07
CA VAL A 79 -5.75 -14.62 -1.16
C VAL A 79 -5.17 -15.66 -2.11
N VAL A 80 -3.85 -15.63 -2.34
CA VAL A 80 -3.16 -16.50 -3.31
C VAL A 80 -2.86 -17.89 -2.74
N GLY A 81 -2.72 -18.01 -1.41
CA GLY A 81 -2.45 -19.25 -0.69
C GLY A 81 -1.06 -19.81 -1.01
N PHE A 82 -0.06 -19.46 -0.20
CA PHE A 82 1.34 -19.91 -0.34
C PHE A 82 1.62 -21.32 0.21
N ASP A 83 0.60 -22.04 0.68
CA ASP A 83 0.78 -23.37 1.24
C ASP A 83 1.23 -24.36 0.17
N MET A 84 2.22 -25.21 0.51
CA MET A 84 2.82 -26.17 -0.43
C MET A 84 1.85 -27.24 -0.96
N ASN A 85 0.64 -27.31 -0.41
CA ASN A 85 -0.43 -28.24 -0.81
C ASN A 85 -1.60 -27.52 -1.50
N ASN A 86 -1.42 -26.28 -1.95
CA ASN A 86 -2.48 -25.53 -2.61
C ASN A 86 -2.57 -25.88 -4.09
N ASP A 87 -3.45 -26.84 -4.41
CA ASP A 87 -3.74 -27.31 -5.77
C ASP A 87 -4.73 -26.40 -6.54
N GLU A 88 -5.04 -25.21 -6.02
CA GLU A 88 -5.95 -24.28 -6.68
C GLU A 88 -5.42 -23.79 -8.04
N SER A 89 -6.30 -23.85 -9.03
CA SER A 89 -6.08 -23.30 -10.37
C SER A 89 -5.95 -21.77 -10.36
N ILE A 90 -5.37 -21.23 -11.44
CA ILE A 90 -5.28 -19.77 -11.64
C ILE A 90 -6.69 -19.14 -11.65
N ASP A 91 -7.68 -19.82 -12.23
CA ASP A 91 -9.06 -19.34 -12.29
C ASP A 91 -9.72 -19.24 -10.91
N GLU A 92 -9.42 -20.17 -10.00
CA GLU A 92 -9.91 -20.13 -8.62
C GLU A 92 -9.31 -18.96 -7.85
N LYS A 93 -8.01 -18.70 -8.05
CA LYS A 93 -7.31 -17.55 -7.46
C LYS A 93 -7.83 -16.22 -8.03
N TYR A 94 -8.11 -16.17 -9.34
CA TYR A 94 -8.70 -15.01 -9.99
C TYR A 94 -10.08 -14.68 -9.40
N LYS A 95 -10.94 -15.69 -9.18
CA LYS A 95 -12.26 -15.49 -8.54
C LYS A 95 -12.16 -14.88 -7.14
N LYS A 96 -11.12 -15.19 -6.37
CA LYS A 96 -10.89 -14.62 -5.03
C LYS A 96 -10.55 -13.13 -5.04
N GLN A 97 -10.10 -12.57 -6.16
CA GLN A 97 -9.82 -11.13 -6.28
C GLN A 97 -11.10 -10.27 -6.38
N ILE A 98 -12.25 -10.89 -6.69
CA ILE A 98 -13.57 -10.24 -6.77
C ILE A 98 -13.50 -8.96 -7.62
N CYS A 99 -12.81 -9.06 -8.75
CA CYS A 99 -12.61 -7.96 -9.69
C CYS A 99 -12.53 -8.56 -11.09
N HIS A 100 -13.39 -8.09 -11.99
CA HIS A 100 -13.33 -8.51 -13.38
C HIS A 100 -12.31 -7.65 -14.12
N VAL A 101 -11.29 -8.30 -14.69
CA VAL A 101 -10.23 -7.65 -15.47
C VAL A 101 -10.37 -8.08 -16.93
N SER A 102 -10.55 -7.12 -17.82
CA SER A 102 -10.60 -7.36 -19.27
C SER A 102 -9.47 -6.61 -19.98
N PRO A 103 -8.75 -7.25 -20.92
CA PRO A 103 -7.71 -6.57 -21.67
C PRO A 103 -8.34 -5.48 -22.55
N LEU A 104 -7.72 -4.29 -22.54
CA LEU A 104 -8.14 -3.18 -23.37
C LEU A 104 -7.34 -3.20 -24.68
N SER A 105 -8.05 -3.28 -25.80
CA SER A 105 -7.42 -3.22 -27.13
C SER A 105 -6.80 -1.84 -27.38
N HIS A 106 -5.62 -1.78 -28.01
CA HIS A 106 -4.98 -0.53 -28.43
C HIS A 106 -5.84 0.28 -29.42
N ASP A 107 -6.69 -0.40 -30.18
CA ASP A 107 -7.60 0.23 -31.15
C ASP A 107 -8.89 0.75 -30.50
N SER A 108 -9.11 0.52 -29.21
CA SER A 108 -10.33 0.96 -28.53
C SER A 108 -10.39 2.48 -28.39
N GLU A 109 -11.61 3.01 -28.40
CA GLU A 109 -11.88 4.44 -28.18
C GLU A 109 -11.41 4.90 -26.79
N ASP A 110 -11.40 3.99 -25.81
CA ASP A 110 -10.99 4.27 -24.44
C ASP A 110 -9.47 4.27 -24.24
N TYR A 111 -8.72 3.53 -25.06
CA TYR A 111 -7.25 3.44 -24.93
C TYR A 111 -6.57 4.77 -25.28
N ARG A 112 -6.99 5.41 -26.37
CA ARG A 112 -6.32 6.62 -26.91
C ARG A 112 -6.36 7.82 -25.94
N PRO A 113 -7.48 8.14 -25.27
CA PRO A 113 -7.52 9.18 -24.24
C PRO A 113 -6.61 8.89 -23.05
N ILE A 114 -6.53 7.62 -22.62
CA ILE A 114 -5.67 7.19 -21.50
C ILE A 114 -4.20 7.37 -21.87
N GLU A 115 -3.80 6.89 -23.05
CA GLU A 115 -2.43 7.05 -23.56
C GLU A 115 -2.04 8.54 -23.63
N LYS A 116 -2.92 9.36 -24.20
CA LYS A 116 -2.73 10.81 -24.26
C LYS A 116 -2.59 11.41 -22.86
N TYR A 117 -3.48 11.05 -21.94
CA TYR A 117 -3.47 11.56 -20.57
C TYR A 117 -2.15 11.23 -19.86
N ILE A 118 -1.66 9.99 -19.95
CA ILE A 118 -0.38 9.58 -19.36
C ILE A 118 0.78 10.40 -19.93
N ARG A 119 0.84 10.54 -21.25
CA ARG A 119 1.91 11.29 -21.93
C ARG A 119 1.89 12.78 -21.63
N THR A 120 0.72 13.43 -21.59
CA THR A 120 0.64 14.88 -21.38
C THR A 120 0.82 15.30 -19.93
N THR A 121 0.56 14.40 -18.99
CA THR A 121 0.66 14.69 -17.55
C THR A 121 1.95 14.15 -16.93
N HIS A 122 2.88 13.63 -17.72
CA HIS A 122 4.23 13.33 -17.27
C HIS A 122 4.96 14.62 -16.89
N VAL A 123 5.40 14.75 -15.64
CA VAL A 123 6.01 16.00 -15.17
C VAL A 123 7.35 16.21 -15.87
N PRO A 124 7.61 17.39 -16.47
CA PRO A 124 8.85 17.67 -17.19
C PRO A 124 10.13 17.54 -16.37
N SER A 125 10.06 17.48 -15.03
CA SER A 125 11.21 17.30 -14.14
C SER A 125 11.63 15.84 -13.94
N HIS A 126 10.82 14.85 -14.34
CA HIS A 126 11.15 13.42 -14.25
C HIS A 126 11.75 12.88 -15.57
N THR A 127 12.68 13.62 -16.21
CA THR A 127 13.27 13.28 -17.52
C THR A 127 14.12 12.02 -17.54
N GLU A 128 14.51 11.51 -16.38
CA GLU A 128 15.34 10.31 -16.22
C GLU A 128 14.63 9.02 -16.66
N ARG A 129 13.30 9.01 -16.76
CA ARG A 129 12.51 7.85 -17.20
C ARG A 129 11.39 8.28 -18.13
N ALA A 130 11.40 7.78 -19.36
CA ALA A 130 10.25 7.90 -20.26
C ALA A 130 9.21 6.82 -19.89
N LEU A 131 7.94 7.20 -19.76
CA LEU A 131 6.84 6.25 -19.61
C LEU A 131 6.29 5.89 -21.00
N GLU A 132 6.24 4.60 -21.30
CA GLU A 132 5.57 4.04 -22.46
C GLU A 132 4.44 3.11 -21.99
N LEU A 133 3.25 3.28 -22.57
CA LEU A 133 2.09 2.45 -22.21
C LEU A 133 2.14 1.16 -23.03
N GLU A 134 2.54 0.06 -22.42
CA GLU A 134 2.62 -1.24 -23.09
C GLU A 134 1.24 -1.90 -23.24
N LYS A 135 0.45 -1.93 -22.16
CA LYS A 135 -0.87 -2.60 -22.12
C LYS A 135 -1.83 -1.83 -21.23
N GLY A 136 -3.11 -1.86 -21.60
CA GLY A 136 -4.21 -1.40 -20.77
C GLY A 136 -5.13 -2.56 -20.41
N SER A 137 -5.71 -2.50 -19.21
CA SER A 137 -6.78 -3.40 -18.79
C SER A 137 -7.86 -2.58 -18.10
N GLU A 138 -9.11 -2.93 -18.35
CA GLU A 138 -10.26 -2.38 -17.64
C GLU A 138 -10.53 -3.22 -16.40
N PHE A 139 -10.78 -2.55 -15.27
CA PHE A 139 -11.09 -3.19 -13.99
C PHE A 139 -12.52 -2.83 -13.59
N ASN A 140 -13.35 -3.85 -13.43
CA ASN A 140 -14.69 -3.72 -12.87
C ASN A 140 -14.72 -4.44 -11.52
N LYS A 141 -14.43 -3.67 -10.47
CA LYS A 141 -14.62 -4.10 -9.09
C LYS A 141 -16.10 -3.95 -8.78
N ASP A 142 -16.71 -4.97 -8.18
CA ASP A 142 -18.13 -4.97 -7.80
C ASP A 142 -18.40 -3.80 -6.84
N ALA A 143 -18.78 -2.65 -7.40
CA ALA A 143 -18.79 -1.39 -6.69
C ALA A 143 -20.24 -0.98 -6.40
N SER A 144 -20.61 -1.10 -5.13
CA SER A 144 -21.76 -0.46 -4.49
C SER A 144 -21.67 1.08 -4.48
N TYR A 145 -20.67 1.68 -5.13
CA TYR A 145 -20.38 3.12 -5.12
C TYR A 145 -21.12 3.88 -6.23
N GLN A 146 -22.45 3.91 -6.12
CA GLN A 146 -23.35 4.65 -7.02
C GLN A 146 -23.78 6.00 -6.41
N VAL A 147 -22.88 6.72 -5.74
CA VAL A 147 -23.22 8.05 -5.21
C VAL A 147 -23.22 9.08 -6.35
N LYS A 148 -24.33 9.80 -6.50
CA LYS A 148 -24.49 10.91 -7.45
C LYS A 148 -23.78 12.16 -6.93
N LEU A 149 -22.47 12.21 -7.12
CA LEU A 149 -21.66 13.40 -6.88
C LEU A 149 -21.47 14.20 -8.16
N LYS A 150 -21.39 15.54 -8.03
CA LYS A 150 -20.97 16.44 -9.12
C LYS A 150 -19.44 16.40 -9.26
N ASN A 151 -18.92 16.74 -10.44
CA ASN A 151 -17.47 16.84 -10.73
C ASN A 151 -16.66 15.53 -10.57
N LYS A 152 -17.11 14.45 -11.24
CA LYS A 152 -16.33 13.20 -11.29
C LYS A 152 -15.22 13.35 -12.33
N MET A 153 -13.98 13.11 -11.90
CA MET A 153 -12.80 13.19 -12.76
C MET A 153 -11.95 11.92 -12.60
N PRO A 154 -11.41 11.36 -13.69
CA PRO A 154 -10.41 10.30 -13.59
C PRO A 154 -9.10 10.89 -13.05
N LEU A 155 -8.52 10.24 -12.05
CA LEU A 155 -7.26 10.62 -11.42
C LEU A 155 -6.27 9.46 -11.50
N ARG A 156 -4.97 9.78 -11.48
CA ARG A 156 -3.92 8.76 -11.39
C ARG A 156 -3.65 8.43 -9.94
N HIS A 157 -3.49 7.13 -9.69
CA HIS A 157 -3.03 6.58 -8.43
C HIS A 157 -1.87 5.64 -8.75
N PHE A 158 -0.76 5.76 -8.02
CA PHE A 158 0.42 4.91 -8.16
C PHE A 158 0.70 4.29 -6.80
N ASP A 159 0.68 2.96 -6.74
CA ASP A 159 1.14 2.20 -5.58
C ASP A 159 2.46 1.50 -5.91
N CYS A 160 3.32 1.36 -4.89
CA CYS A 160 4.64 0.72 -5.00
C CYS A 160 4.66 -0.70 -4.42
N THR A 161 3.50 -1.29 -4.14
CA THR A 161 3.36 -2.64 -3.57
C THR A 161 3.86 -3.72 -4.53
#